data_AF-A0A7W3LU05-F1
#
_entry.id   AF-A0A7W3LU05-F1
#
_cell.length_a   1.000
_cell.length_b   1.000
_cell.length_c   1.000
_cell.angle_alpha   90.00
_cell.angle_beta   90.00
_cell.angle_gamma   90.00
#
_symmetry.space_group_name_H-M   'P 1'
#
loop_
_entity.id
_entity.type
_entity.pdbx_description
1 polymer ?
#
loop_
_entity_poly.entity_id
_entity_poly.type
_entity_poly.pdbx_seq_one_letter_code
_entity_poly.pdbx_strand_id
1 'polypeptide(L)'
;MHPLDDPRFWTRFLLGEEAAEDDDDDEDGFEAHTVEFALSDGHGLRLDLEPDIDMYTLSLLDGPELGWDDEAHPHPHVLRCAELDLLCRAWAVTDPSAAHPGAPLVLLGRFAIVTEDAELDAVAPLVETALRRVAAPLTVGAWLERRDFRDAGVTWRHDPRTGRWTVGQDSGGDRDLYSLRSGDGFPAAGLAGLLAEAERVLEEAFGPWRAALAIPGDPVREAPALARRLRDAGCDHPAIPAALASPEPAERCWVLEELAGLERGALLRRLAPVPRPRVHRFDLEVDAPGDRALRIVADLDAELSSRGLGGAEITGGGMTRNAAGEIVGETAHLEVLVHGDPDRARAVVRDVLARHGETPPGGQREGLLPR
;
A
#
# COMPACT_ATOMS: atom_id res chain seq x y z
N MET A 1 4.27 -25.99 -1.16
CA MET A 1 3.25 -25.01 -1.61
C MET A 1 3.99 -23.69 -1.78
N HIS A 2 3.74 -22.92 -2.83
CA HIS A 2 4.40 -21.61 -2.94
C HIS A 2 3.87 -20.72 -1.80
N PRO A 3 4.71 -19.96 -1.06
CA PRO A 3 4.26 -19.18 0.09
C PRO A 3 3.12 -18.20 -0.26
N LEU A 4 3.14 -17.66 -1.49
CA LEU A 4 2.09 -16.75 -1.98
C LEU A 4 0.73 -17.42 -2.19
N ASP A 5 0.67 -18.76 -2.21
CA ASP A 5 -0.58 -19.52 -2.28
C ASP A 5 -1.16 -19.82 -0.87
N ASP A 6 -0.41 -19.56 0.21
CA ASP A 6 -0.86 -19.75 1.59
C ASP A 6 -1.56 -18.49 2.11
N PRO A 7 -2.86 -18.52 2.46
CA PRO A 7 -3.53 -17.38 3.07
C PRO A 7 -2.86 -16.88 4.36
N ARG A 8 -2.23 -17.78 5.13
CA ARG A 8 -1.53 -17.43 6.38
C ARG A 8 -0.33 -16.54 6.13
N PHE A 9 0.35 -16.72 4.99
CA PHE A 9 1.44 -15.84 4.57
C PHE A 9 0.94 -14.40 4.43
N TRP A 10 -0.21 -14.18 3.78
CA TRP A 10 -0.75 -12.84 3.58
C TRP A 10 -1.23 -12.19 4.88
N THR A 11 -1.81 -12.97 5.79
CA THR A 11 -2.15 -12.50 7.14
C THR A 11 -0.91 -11.98 7.86
N ARG A 12 0.14 -12.80 7.95
CA ARG A 12 1.37 -12.43 8.65
C ARG A 12 2.10 -11.27 7.97
N PHE A 13 2.29 -11.32 6.66
CA PHE A 13 2.97 -10.28 5.89
C PHE A 13 2.28 -8.91 5.99
N LEU A 14 0.94 -8.89 6.04
CA LEU A 14 0.17 -7.64 6.06
C LEU A 14 -0.18 -7.16 7.46
N LEU A 15 -0.33 -8.04 8.45
CA LEU A 15 -0.83 -7.70 9.78
C LEU A 15 0.18 -7.89 10.91
N GLY A 16 1.34 -8.54 10.67
CA GLY A 16 2.37 -8.82 11.69
C GLY A 16 2.12 -10.13 12.45
N GLU A 17 3.04 -10.47 13.37
CA GLU A 17 2.94 -11.68 14.22
C GLU A 17 1.74 -11.64 15.16
N GLU A 18 1.49 -10.51 15.83
CA GLU A 18 0.45 -10.38 16.86
C GLU A 18 -0.96 -10.73 16.33
N ALA A 19 -1.21 -10.50 15.03
CA ALA A 19 -2.48 -10.82 14.38
C ALA A 19 -2.61 -12.32 13.99
N ALA A 20 -1.54 -13.10 14.11
CA ALA A 20 -1.49 -14.53 13.77
C ALA A 20 -1.53 -15.45 15.01
N GLU A 21 -1.52 -14.89 16.23
CA GLU A 21 -1.39 -15.65 17.50
C GLU A 21 -2.66 -16.41 17.94
N ASP A 22 -3.79 -16.32 17.22
CA ASP A 22 -5.03 -17.02 17.58
C ASP A 22 -5.02 -18.54 17.29
N ASP A 23 -3.96 -19.07 16.63
CA ASP A 23 -3.74 -20.52 16.45
C ASP A 23 -2.62 -21.01 17.39
N ASP A 24 -3.01 -21.41 18.61
CA ASP A 24 -2.16 -22.10 19.58
C ASP A 24 -1.46 -23.33 18.93
N ASP A 25 -0.15 -23.45 19.17
CA ASP A 25 0.69 -24.68 19.17
C ASP A 25 1.62 -25.09 17.98
N ASP A 26 1.80 -24.32 16.91
CA ASP A 26 2.83 -24.65 15.89
C ASP A 26 4.02 -23.68 15.93
N GLU A 27 5.06 -24.06 16.67
CA GLU A 27 6.42 -23.47 16.75
C GLU A 27 7.19 -23.45 15.39
N ASP A 28 6.53 -23.72 14.27
CA ASP A 28 7.13 -23.70 12.95
C ASP A 28 7.10 -22.26 12.40
N GLY A 29 8.05 -21.44 12.87
CA GLY A 29 8.31 -20.09 12.34
C GLY A 29 8.38 -20.07 10.81
N PHE A 30 7.98 -18.96 10.20
CA PHE A 30 8.02 -18.87 8.74
C PHE A 30 9.49 -18.76 8.31
N GLU A 31 9.99 -19.80 7.62
CA GLU A 31 11.33 -19.78 7.04
C GLU A 31 11.56 -18.47 6.26
N ALA A 32 12.80 -17.98 6.21
CA ALA A 32 13.11 -16.83 5.36
C ALA A 32 12.77 -17.17 3.89
N HIS A 33 12.05 -16.27 3.22
CA HIS A 33 11.63 -16.44 1.83
C HIS A 33 12.19 -15.33 0.96
N THR A 34 12.71 -15.69 -0.21
CA THR A 34 13.09 -14.72 -1.25
C THR A 34 12.11 -14.81 -2.40
N VAL A 35 11.57 -13.67 -2.81
CA VAL A 35 10.75 -13.52 -4.00
C VAL A 35 11.51 -12.70 -5.03
N GLU A 36 11.74 -13.28 -6.20
CA GLU A 36 12.42 -12.63 -7.31
C GLU A 36 11.42 -12.25 -8.40
N PHE A 37 11.43 -10.98 -8.78
CA PHE A 37 10.66 -10.45 -9.89
C PHE A 37 11.59 -10.14 -11.05
N ALA A 38 11.99 -11.18 -11.77
CA ALA A 38 12.86 -11.07 -12.93
C ALA A 38 12.08 -10.55 -14.15
N LEU A 39 12.63 -9.55 -14.81
CA LEU A 39 12.05 -8.96 -16.03
C LEU A 39 12.85 -9.39 -17.27
N SER A 40 14.17 -9.31 -17.20
CA SER A 40 15.11 -9.79 -18.22
C SER A 40 16.48 -10.04 -17.60
N ASP A 41 17.47 -10.44 -18.41
CA ASP A 41 18.83 -10.70 -17.93
C ASP A 41 19.40 -9.48 -17.18
N GLY A 42 19.61 -9.65 -15.87
CA GLY A 42 20.15 -8.63 -14.97
C GLY A 42 19.18 -7.50 -14.59
N HIS A 43 17.91 -7.55 -15.02
CA HIS A 43 16.89 -6.58 -14.65
C HIS A 43 15.77 -7.26 -13.86
N GLY A 44 15.65 -6.89 -12.60
CA GLY A 44 14.57 -7.34 -11.74
C GLY A 44 14.70 -6.78 -10.34
N LEU A 45 13.76 -7.14 -9.48
CA LEU A 45 13.82 -6.89 -8.05
C LEU A 45 13.89 -8.20 -7.29
N ARG A 46 14.54 -8.17 -6.13
CA ARG A 46 14.58 -9.24 -5.14
C ARG A 46 13.98 -8.70 -3.86
N LEU A 47 13.01 -9.42 -3.31
CA LEU A 47 12.39 -9.13 -2.03
C LEU A 47 12.75 -10.27 -1.08
N ASP A 48 13.58 -9.97 -0.09
CA ASP A 48 13.86 -10.88 1.01
C ASP A 48 12.83 -10.63 2.12
N LEU A 49 12.18 -11.70 2.56
CA LEU A 49 11.12 -11.72 3.55
C LEU A 49 11.61 -12.55 4.74
N GLU A 50 11.77 -11.93 5.89
CA GLU A 50 12.09 -12.59 7.15
C GLU A 50 11.00 -12.23 8.18
N PRO A 51 9.78 -12.81 8.05
CA PRO A 51 8.64 -12.40 8.86
C PRO A 51 8.80 -12.72 10.35
N ASP A 52 9.70 -13.60 10.74
CA ASP A 52 9.99 -13.97 12.14
C ASP A 52 10.72 -12.85 12.91
N ILE A 53 11.29 -11.88 12.20
CA ILE A 53 11.97 -10.72 12.77
C ILE A 53 11.47 -9.41 12.15
N ASP A 54 10.31 -9.45 11.50
CA ASP A 54 9.68 -8.34 10.77
C ASP A 54 10.63 -7.58 9.84
N MET A 55 11.56 -8.30 9.20
CA MET A 55 12.55 -7.72 8.29
C MET A 55 12.20 -8.00 6.84
N TYR A 56 12.05 -6.92 6.07
CA TYR A 56 11.70 -6.96 4.66
C TYR A 56 12.69 -6.11 3.87
N THR A 57 13.45 -6.72 2.96
CA THR A 57 14.50 -6.01 2.22
C THR A 57 14.22 -6.04 0.72
N LEU A 58 14.16 -4.86 0.10
CA LEU A 58 14.02 -4.71 -1.35
C LEU A 58 15.35 -4.37 -2.00
N SER A 59 15.78 -5.18 -2.95
CA SER A 59 17.03 -4.99 -3.71
C SER A 59 16.79 -5.08 -5.21
N LEU A 60 17.74 -4.56 -5.99
CA LEU A 60 17.88 -4.98 -7.39
C LEU A 60 18.30 -6.46 -7.43
N LEU A 61 17.83 -7.24 -8.41
CA LEU A 61 17.96 -8.71 -8.45
C LEU A 61 19.38 -9.23 -8.14
N ASP A 62 20.40 -8.66 -8.81
CA ASP A 62 21.82 -8.95 -8.59
C ASP A 62 22.60 -7.71 -8.13
N GLY A 63 21.91 -6.80 -7.43
CA GLY A 63 22.40 -5.45 -7.22
C GLY A 63 22.26 -4.94 -5.79
N PRO A 64 22.55 -3.64 -5.59
CA PRO A 64 22.42 -3.00 -4.30
C PRO A 64 20.96 -2.96 -3.82
N GLU A 65 20.83 -2.84 -2.50
CA GLU A 65 19.58 -2.60 -1.79
C GLU A 65 18.96 -1.25 -2.19
N LEU A 66 17.64 -1.24 -2.30
CA LEU A 66 16.83 -0.05 -2.55
C LEU A 66 16.28 0.53 -1.25
N GLY A 67 15.84 -0.33 -0.33
CA GLY A 67 15.31 0.03 1.00
C GLY A 67 14.90 -1.21 1.78
N TRP A 68 14.63 -1.03 3.06
CA TRP A 68 14.20 -2.09 3.97
C TRP A 68 13.09 -1.60 4.91
N ASP A 69 12.43 -2.53 5.57
CA ASP A 69 11.48 -2.28 6.65
C ASP A 69 11.75 -3.32 7.74
N ASP A 70 12.27 -2.86 8.90
CA ASP A 70 12.64 -3.65 10.07
C ASP A 70 11.85 -3.24 11.32
N GLU A 71 10.81 -2.41 11.13
CA GLU A 71 9.97 -1.76 12.16
C GLU A 71 10.70 -0.87 13.19
N ALA A 72 12.02 -0.92 13.26
CA ALA A 72 12.85 -0.18 14.21
C ALA A 72 13.48 1.08 13.59
N HIS A 73 14.13 0.93 12.43
CA HIS A 73 14.74 2.00 11.66
C HIS A 73 14.44 1.81 10.17
N PRO A 74 13.15 1.84 9.80
CA PRO A 74 12.71 1.43 8.48
C PRO A 74 13.15 2.48 7.44
N HIS A 75 13.41 2.06 6.20
CA HIS A 75 13.59 2.94 5.03
C HIS A 75 12.76 2.48 3.80
N PRO A 76 11.44 2.25 3.94
CA PRO A 76 10.64 1.62 2.90
C PRO A 76 10.26 2.57 1.76
N HIS A 77 10.31 3.90 1.95
CA HIS A 77 9.68 4.84 1.01
C HIS A 77 10.54 5.10 -0.25
N VAL A 78 10.72 4.09 -1.10
CA VAL A 78 11.71 4.10 -2.18
C VAL A 78 11.12 4.03 -3.58
N LEU A 79 9.82 3.72 -3.72
CA LEU A 79 9.12 3.68 -5.00
C LEU A 79 7.99 4.71 -5.06
N ARG A 80 7.81 5.30 -6.25
CA ARG A 80 6.56 6.00 -6.61
C ARG A 80 5.50 4.97 -6.97
N CYS A 81 4.23 5.23 -6.70
CA CYS A 81 3.13 4.36 -7.17
C CYS A 81 3.17 4.15 -8.70
N ALA A 82 3.53 5.17 -9.47
CA ALA A 82 3.65 5.05 -10.93
C ALA A 82 4.81 4.14 -11.38
N GLU A 83 5.90 4.08 -10.61
CA GLU A 83 7.02 3.16 -10.88
C GLU A 83 6.62 1.73 -10.55
N LEU A 84 5.95 1.53 -9.40
CA LEU A 84 5.42 0.24 -9.00
C LEU A 84 4.39 -0.29 -10.01
N ASP A 85 3.45 0.54 -10.47
CA ASP A 85 2.46 0.17 -11.50
C ASP A 85 3.13 -0.27 -12.80
N LEU A 86 4.09 0.53 -13.30
CA LEU A 86 4.88 0.19 -14.50
C LEU A 86 5.56 -1.18 -14.37
N LEU A 87 6.25 -1.44 -13.26
CA LEU A 87 6.95 -2.70 -13.03
C LEU A 87 5.97 -3.88 -12.98
N CYS A 88 4.85 -3.73 -12.27
CA CYS A 88 3.84 -4.79 -12.18
C CYS A 88 3.23 -5.13 -13.54
N ARG A 89 2.96 -4.13 -14.40
CA ARG A 89 2.49 -4.36 -15.77
C ARG A 89 3.51 -5.12 -16.59
N ALA A 90 4.79 -4.75 -16.49
CA ALA A 90 5.87 -5.40 -17.23
C ALA A 90 6.05 -6.86 -16.80
N TRP A 91 5.99 -7.17 -15.50
CA TRP A 91 6.02 -8.55 -15.02
C TRP A 91 4.79 -9.36 -15.43
N ALA A 92 3.60 -8.76 -15.44
CA ALA A 92 2.39 -9.46 -15.91
C ALA A 92 2.48 -9.87 -17.38
N VAL A 93 3.30 -9.17 -18.17
CA VAL A 93 3.60 -9.51 -19.56
C VAL A 93 4.59 -10.68 -19.64
N THR A 94 5.69 -10.62 -18.89
CA THR A 94 6.76 -11.63 -18.97
C THR A 94 6.46 -12.91 -18.19
N ASP A 95 5.66 -12.82 -17.14
CA ASP A 95 5.27 -13.91 -16.26
C ASP A 95 3.75 -13.90 -16.01
N PRO A 96 3.00 -14.84 -16.61
CA PRO A 96 1.56 -14.97 -16.40
C PRO A 96 1.15 -15.22 -14.94
N SER A 97 2.05 -15.74 -14.10
CA SER A 97 1.77 -15.93 -12.67
C SER A 97 1.80 -14.60 -11.90
N ALA A 98 2.53 -13.61 -12.42
CA ALA A 98 2.62 -12.24 -11.90
C ALA A 98 1.52 -11.31 -12.45
N ALA A 99 0.28 -11.80 -12.52
CA ALA A 99 -0.84 -11.06 -13.08
C ALA A 99 -1.02 -9.67 -12.43
N HIS A 100 -1.39 -8.66 -13.23
CA HIS A 100 -1.59 -7.29 -12.77
C HIS A 100 -3.06 -6.84 -12.93
N PRO A 101 -3.68 -6.31 -11.86
CA PRO A 101 -3.19 -6.25 -10.48
C PRO A 101 -3.11 -7.64 -9.80
N GLY A 102 -2.16 -7.81 -8.87
CA GLY A 102 -1.93 -9.09 -8.18
C GLY A 102 -0.80 -9.03 -7.14
N ALA A 103 -0.23 -10.20 -6.81
CA ALA A 103 0.73 -10.36 -5.72
C ALA A 103 1.94 -9.39 -5.76
N PRO A 104 2.58 -9.09 -6.92
CA PRO A 104 3.68 -8.12 -6.96
C PRO A 104 3.28 -6.74 -6.41
N LEU A 105 2.06 -6.28 -6.71
CA LEU A 105 1.55 -4.98 -6.25
C LEU A 105 1.36 -4.96 -4.73
N VAL A 106 0.89 -6.05 -4.13
CA VAL A 106 0.67 -6.16 -2.69
C VAL A 106 2.02 -6.19 -1.95
N LEU A 107 2.95 -7.04 -2.39
CA LEU A 107 4.26 -7.22 -1.79
C LEU A 107 5.11 -5.94 -1.86
N LEU A 108 5.29 -5.43 -3.07
CA LEU A 108 6.15 -4.25 -3.31
C LEU A 108 5.45 -2.94 -2.94
N GLY A 109 4.13 -2.97 -2.75
CA GLY A 109 3.37 -1.85 -2.20
C GLY A 109 3.89 -1.39 -0.84
N ARG A 110 4.53 -2.27 -0.05
CA ARG A 110 5.24 -1.90 1.18
C ARG A 110 6.32 -0.84 0.97
N PHE A 111 6.94 -0.82 -0.22
CA PHE A 111 8.02 0.10 -0.55
C PHE A 111 7.58 1.33 -1.36
N ALA A 112 6.26 1.52 -1.52
CA ALA A 112 5.68 2.61 -2.29
C ALA A 112 4.81 3.51 -1.40
N ILE A 113 4.87 4.81 -1.68
CA ILE A 113 4.06 5.82 -1.00
C ILE A 113 3.15 6.57 -1.97
N VAL A 114 1.97 6.93 -1.46
CA VAL A 114 0.99 7.80 -2.11
C VAL A 114 1.26 9.23 -1.63
N THR A 115 1.57 10.14 -2.54
CA THR A 115 1.81 11.57 -2.27
C THR A 115 0.74 12.42 -2.93
N GLU A 116 0.76 13.76 -2.77
CA GLU A 116 -0.26 14.65 -3.38
C GLU A 116 -0.40 14.45 -4.89
N ASP A 117 0.74 14.21 -5.57
CA ASP A 117 0.81 13.94 -7.00
C ASP A 117 0.29 12.54 -7.40
N ALA A 118 0.06 11.64 -6.44
CA ALA A 118 -0.45 10.31 -6.73
C ALA A 118 -1.97 10.36 -6.93
N GLU A 119 -2.40 9.93 -8.11
CA GLU A 119 -3.80 9.83 -8.48
C GLU A 119 -4.45 8.66 -7.74
N LEU A 120 -5.02 8.93 -6.55
CA LEU A 120 -5.65 7.90 -5.72
C LEU A 120 -6.73 7.12 -6.47
N ASP A 121 -7.47 7.80 -7.35
CA ASP A 121 -8.51 7.20 -8.20
C ASP A 121 -7.95 6.18 -9.21
N ALA A 122 -6.64 6.18 -9.46
CA ALA A 122 -5.95 5.13 -10.21
C ALA A 122 -5.37 4.05 -9.28
N VAL A 123 -4.77 4.42 -8.15
CA VAL A 123 -4.05 3.49 -7.27
C VAL A 123 -5.00 2.59 -6.48
N ALA A 124 -6.04 3.16 -5.85
CA ALA A 124 -6.91 2.42 -4.95
C ALA A 124 -7.64 1.24 -5.64
N PRO A 125 -8.20 1.37 -6.86
CA PRO A 125 -8.81 0.23 -7.56
C PRO A 125 -7.81 -0.88 -7.91
N LEU A 126 -6.55 -0.53 -8.21
CA LEU A 126 -5.49 -1.51 -8.48
C LEU A 126 -5.19 -2.32 -7.20
N VAL A 127 -4.98 -1.61 -6.08
CA VAL A 127 -4.71 -2.23 -4.77
C VAL A 127 -5.88 -3.10 -4.32
N GLU A 128 -7.12 -2.59 -4.41
CA GLU A 128 -8.31 -3.37 -4.03
C GLU A 128 -8.42 -4.66 -4.84
N THR A 129 -8.21 -4.59 -6.16
CA THR A 129 -8.22 -5.78 -7.04
C THR A 129 -7.11 -6.75 -6.65
N ALA A 130 -5.90 -6.26 -6.36
CA ALA A 130 -4.76 -7.09 -5.98
C ALA A 130 -4.96 -7.78 -4.62
N LEU A 131 -5.45 -7.06 -3.60
CA LEU A 131 -5.77 -7.61 -2.28
C LEU A 131 -6.84 -8.71 -2.37
N ARG A 132 -7.92 -8.48 -3.13
CA ARG A 132 -8.93 -9.52 -3.38
C ARG A 132 -8.35 -10.75 -4.07
N ARG A 133 -7.47 -10.56 -5.05
CA ARG A 133 -6.88 -11.66 -5.83
C ARG A 133 -6.05 -12.60 -4.94
N VAL A 134 -5.30 -12.05 -4.00
CA VAL A 134 -4.47 -12.83 -3.08
C VAL A 134 -5.21 -13.25 -1.81
N ALA A 135 -6.52 -12.98 -1.74
CA ALA A 135 -7.34 -13.21 -0.55
C ALA A 135 -6.76 -12.58 0.73
N ALA A 136 -6.14 -11.41 0.60
CA ALA A 136 -5.54 -10.69 1.72
C ALA A 136 -6.60 -10.28 2.75
N PRO A 137 -6.32 -10.38 4.07
CA PRO A 137 -7.22 -9.93 5.12
C PRO A 137 -7.16 -8.42 5.36
N LEU A 138 -6.86 -7.63 4.33
CA LEU A 138 -6.65 -6.19 4.44
C LEU A 138 -7.61 -5.44 3.51
N THR A 139 -8.15 -4.32 4.00
CA THR A 139 -8.92 -3.40 3.16
C THR A 139 -8.01 -2.39 2.46
N VAL A 140 -8.47 -1.77 1.38
CA VAL A 140 -7.73 -0.68 0.73
C VAL A 140 -7.50 0.52 1.67
N GLY A 141 -8.44 0.78 2.60
CA GLY A 141 -8.30 1.84 3.60
C GLY A 141 -7.14 1.59 4.56
N ALA A 142 -7.08 0.39 5.14
CA ALA A 142 -5.97 -0.02 6.01
C ALA A 142 -4.62 -0.10 5.26
N TRP A 143 -4.63 -0.47 3.97
CA TRP A 143 -3.43 -0.40 3.13
C TRP A 143 -2.94 1.04 2.94
N LEU A 144 -3.88 1.98 2.67
CA LEU A 144 -3.59 3.40 2.46
C LEU A 144 -3.12 4.09 3.73
N GLU A 145 -3.68 3.76 4.88
CA GLU A 145 -3.28 4.32 6.17
C GLU A 145 -1.76 4.29 6.39
N ARG A 146 -1.12 3.17 6.00
CA ARG A 146 0.33 3.00 6.14
C ARG A 146 1.15 3.65 5.03
N ARG A 147 0.54 4.16 3.95
CA ARG A 147 1.23 4.57 2.72
C ARG A 147 0.80 5.91 2.18
N ASP A 148 -0.21 6.54 2.76
CA ASP A 148 -0.72 7.84 2.38
C ASP A 148 0.07 8.95 3.09
N PHE A 149 0.76 9.73 2.29
CA PHE A 149 1.61 10.86 2.68
C PHE A 149 1.15 12.17 2.04
N ARG A 150 -0.04 12.20 1.43
CA ARG A 150 -0.59 13.39 0.75
C ARG A 150 -0.57 14.62 1.66
N ASP A 151 -0.94 14.48 2.91
CA ASP A 151 -1.05 15.62 3.83
C ASP A 151 0.20 15.76 4.74
N ALA A 152 1.25 14.97 4.48
CA ALA A 152 2.48 14.94 5.28
C ALA A 152 3.57 15.89 4.75
N GLY A 153 3.25 16.72 3.75
CA GLY A 153 4.22 17.60 3.09
C GLY A 153 5.31 16.83 2.33
N VAL A 154 5.01 15.59 1.90
CA VAL A 154 5.95 14.73 1.16
C VAL A 154 5.73 14.90 -0.34
N THR A 155 6.79 15.21 -1.06
CA THR A 155 6.73 15.47 -2.51
C THR A 155 7.86 14.79 -3.26
N TRP A 156 7.51 14.14 -4.38
CA TRP A 156 8.47 13.63 -5.34
C TRP A 156 8.97 14.76 -6.24
N ARG A 157 10.29 14.84 -6.44
CA ARG A 157 10.92 15.85 -7.29
C ARG A 157 11.75 15.17 -8.36
N HIS A 158 11.52 15.56 -9.61
CA HIS A 158 12.32 15.12 -10.74
C HIS A 158 13.42 16.12 -11.04
N ASP A 159 14.67 15.67 -11.06
CA ASP A 159 15.78 16.46 -11.57
C ASP A 159 15.97 16.19 -13.07
N PRO A 160 15.62 17.14 -13.97
CA PRO A 160 15.76 16.95 -15.40
C PRO A 160 17.20 16.84 -15.89
N ARG A 161 18.20 17.22 -15.08
CA ARG A 161 19.62 17.11 -15.45
C ARG A 161 20.16 15.69 -15.29
N THR A 162 19.72 15.01 -14.24
CA THR A 162 20.16 13.65 -13.92
C THR A 162 19.12 12.59 -14.29
N GLY A 163 17.88 12.99 -14.56
CA GLY A 163 16.74 12.08 -14.73
C GLY A 163 16.30 11.42 -13.43
N ARG A 164 16.87 11.84 -12.29
CA ARG A 164 16.65 11.21 -10.99
C ARG A 164 15.37 11.73 -10.35
N TRP A 165 14.59 10.81 -9.80
CA TRP A 165 13.53 11.13 -8.85
C TRP A 165 14.06 11.06 -7.42
N THR A 166 13.76 12.09 -6.63
CA THR A 166 14.03 12.16 -5.20
C THR A 166 12.73 12.45 -4.46
N VAL A 167 12.68 12.17 -3.16
CA VAL A 167 11.54 12.49 -2.31
C VAL A 167 12.03 13.26 -1.10
N GLY A 168 11.33 14.35 -0.79
CA GLY A 168 11.61 15.16 0.39
C GLY A 168 10.34 15.44 1.15
N GLN A 169 10.51 15.83 2.40
CA GLN A 169 9.44 16.24 3.27
C GLN A 169 9.68 17.67 3.75
N ASP A 170 8.64 18.49 3.72
CA ASP A 170 8.67 19.82 4.31
C ASP A 170 8.60 19.74 5.84
N SER A 171 9.24 20.68 6.54
CA SER A 171 9.31 20.67 8.01
C SER A 171 7.90 20.76 8.64
N GLY A 172 7.58 19.82 9.54
CA GLY A 172 6.36 19.86 10.34
C GLY A 172 5.18 19.04 9.81
N GLY A 173 5.42 18.05 8.94
CA GLY A 173 4.40 17.05 8.62
C GLY A 173 4.14 16.12 9.81
N ASP A 174 2.91 15.62 9.93
CA ASP A 174 2.46 14.76 11.04
C ASP A 174 2.98 13.31 10.93
N ARG A 175 3.79 12.99 9.92
CA ARG A 175 4.29 11.64 9.65
C ARG A 175 5.71 11.67 9.11
N ASP A 176 6.62 10.90 9.69
CA ASP A 176 8.02 10.90 9.27
C ASP A 176 8.25 10.17 7.93
N LEU A 177 9.01 10.83 7.04
CA LEU A 177 9.47 10.25 5.78
C LEU A 177 10.80 9.50 5.96
N TYR A 178 10.75 8.17 5.90
CA TYR A 178 11.94 7.33 5.85
C TYR A 178 12.29 6.86 4.43
N SER A 179 13.18 7.58 3.75
CA SER A 179 13.57 7.26 2.37
C SER A 179 15.07 7.38 2.13
N LEU A 180 15.62 6.43 1.38
CA LEU A 180 16.98 6.52 0.84
C LEU A 180 17.04 7.31 -0.48
N ARG A 181 15.90 7.61 -1.12
CA ARG A 181 15.85 8.16 -2.50
C ARG A 181 16.54 9.51 -2.65
N SER A 182 16.76 10.24 -1.56
CA SER A 182 17.47 11.53 -1.55
C SER A 182 18.95 11.43 -1.12
N GLY A 183 19.40 10.26 -0.65
CA GLY A 183 20.79 10.04 -0.22
C GLY A 183 21.76 9.74 -1.38
N ASP A 184 23.05 9.96 -1.16
CA ASP A 184 24.11 9.73 -2.16
C ASP A 184 24.40 8.24 -2.41
N GLY A 185 24.00 7.35 -1.49
CA GLY A 185 24.18 5.90 -1.59
C GLY A 185 23.08 5.18 -2.38
N PHE A 186 21.98 5.85 -2.71
CA PHE A 186 20.85 5.19 -3.39
C PHE A 186 21.20 4.82 -4.84
N PRO A 187 20.94 3.58 -5.29
CA PRO A 187 21.34 3.11 -6.61
C PRO A 187 20.39 3.58 -7.73
N ALA A 188 20.28 4.91 -7.88
CA ALA A 188 19.36 5.56 -8.81
C ALA A 188 19.52 5.08 -10.25
N ALA A 189 20.76 4.85 -10.71
CA ALA A 189 21.04 4.39 -12.07
C ALA A 189 20.53 2.96 -12.31
N GLY A 190 20.66 2.07 -11.32
CA GLY A 190 20.17 0.69 -11.44
C GLY A 190 18.64 0.64 -11.51
N LEU A 191 17.96 1.38 -10.63
CA LEU A 191 16.50 1.50 -10.70
C LEU A 191 16.03 2.17 -12.00
N ALA A 192 16.71 3.22 -12.47
CA ALA A 192 16.39 3.85 -13.75
C ALA A 192 16.56 2.87 -14.94
N GLY A 193 17.59 2.03 -14.92
CA GLY A 193 17.80 0.97 -15.92
C GLY A 193 16.65 -0.05 -15.91
N LEU A 194 16.24 -0.51 -14.73
CA LEU A 194 15.09 -1.41 -14.56
C LEU A 194 13.79 -0.79 -15.09
N LEU A 195 13.50 0.48 -14.79
CA LEU A 195 12.31 1.16 -15.28
C LEU A 195 12.33 1.34 -16.81
N ALA A 196 13.49 1.64 -17.39
CA ALA A 196 13.65 1.72 -18.84
C ALA A 196 13.42 0.36 -19.52
N GLU A 197 13.88 -0.72 -18.90
CA GLU A 197 13.64 -2.08 -19.38
C GLU A 197 12.17 -2.46 -19.30
N ALA A 198 11.46 -2.05 -18.24
CA ALA A 198 10.01 -2.25 -18.11
C ALA A 198 9.24 -1.57 -19.25
N GLU A 199 9.59 -0.33 -19.59
CA GLU A 199 9.00 0.36 -20.75
C GLU A 199 9.29 -0.37 -22.06
N ARG A 200 10.52 -0.88 -22.24
CA ARG A 200 10.90 -1.64 -23.45
C ARG A 200 10.08 -2.92 -23.60
N VAL A 201 9.90 -3.68 -22.52
CA VAL A 201 9.09 -4.91 -22.49
C VAL A 201 7.65 -4.62 -22.86
N LEU A 202 7.05 -3.56 -22.30
CA LEU A 202 5.69 -3.16 -22.65
C LEU A 202 5.60 -2.72 -24.11
N GLU A 203 6.55 -1.94 -24.62
CA GLU A 203 6.55 -1.54 -26.03
C GLU A 203 6.65 -2.76 -26.97
N GLU A 204 7.50 -3.74 -26.65
CA GLU A 204 7.63 -4.98 -27.43
C GLU A 204 6.32 -5.78 -27.44
N ALA A 205 5.67 -5.92 -26.28
CA ALA A 205 4.44 -6.68 -26.14
C ALA A 205 3.24 -5.99 -26.80
N PHE A 206 3.12 -4.66 -26.69
CA PHE A 206 1.93 -3.91 -27.08
C PHE A 206 2.05 -3.17 -28.42
N GLY A 207 3.25 -2.75 -28.80
CA GLY A 207 3.54 -1.98 -30.00
C GLY A 207 2.90 -2.55 -31.28
N PRO A 208 3.04 -3.85 -31.57
CA PRO A 208 2.43 -4.49 -32.75
C PRO A 208 0.89 -4.39 -32.79
N TRP A 209 0.24 -4.23 -31.64
CA TRP A 209 -1.22 -4.31 -31.50
C TRP A 209 -1.90 -2.95 -31.33
N ARG A 210 -1.17 -1.85 -31.13
CA ARG A 210 -1.76 -0.52 -30.91
C ARG A 210 -2.68 -0.06 -32.05
N ALA A 211 -2.37 -0.43 -33.29
CA ALA A 211 -3.19 -0.10 -34.46
C ALA A 211 -4.56 -0.81 -34.46
N ALA A 212 -4.74 -1.89 -33.68
CA ALA A 212 -5.99 -2.65 -33.63
C ALA A 212 -7.10 -1.96 -32.82
N LEU A 213 -6.80 -0.87 -32.13
CA LEU A 213 -7.69 -0.19 -31.19
C LEU A 213 -8.69 0.79 -31.79
N ALA A 214 -9.01 0.69 -33.07
CA ALA A 214 -10.22 1.32 -33.59
C ALA A 214 -11.45 0.66 -32.94
N ILE A 215 -11.80 1.10 -31.73
CA ILE A 215 -12.99 0.68 -30.99
C ILE A 215 -13.96 1.85 -31.01
N PRO A 216 -15.06 1.77 -31.78
CA PRO A 216 -16.17 2.68 -31.59
C PRO A 216 -16.83 2.38 -30.23
N GLY A 217 -16.95 3.39 -29.35
CA GLY A 217 -17.70 3.28 -28.11
C GLY A 217 -16.86 3.30 -26.83
N ASP A 218 -17.36 2.65 -25.78
CA ASP A 218 -16.71 2.55 -24.47
C ASP A 218 -15.67 1.41 -24.50
N PRO A 219 -14.36 1.72 -24.42
CA PRO A 219 -13.31 0.73 -24.58
C PRO A 219 -13.37 -0.38 -23.53
N VAL A 220 -13.86 -0.11 -22.32
CA VAL A 220 -13.87 -1.10 -21.23
C VAL A 220 -15.02 -2.09 -21.39
N ARG A 221 -16.17 -1.62 -21.89
CA ARG A 221 -17.30 -2.51 -22.23
C ARG A 221 -17.01 -3.39 -23.44
N GLU A 222 -16.28 -2.86 -24.41
CA GLU A 222 -15.92 -3.56 -25.66
C GLU A 222 -14.68 -4.46 -25.52
N ALA A 223 -14.02 -4.48 -24.35
CA ALA A 223 -12.79 -5.23 -24.12
C ALA A 223 -12.88 -6.74 -24.48
N PRO A 224 -13.96 -7.48 -24.14
CA PRO A 224 -14.06 -8.89 -24.52
C PRO A 224 -14.16 -9.10 -26.04
N ALA A 225 -14.77 -8.16 -26.77
CA ALA A 225 -14.83 -8.19 -28.23
C ALA A 225 -13.48 -7.84 -28.86
N LEU A 226 -12.73 -6.89 -28.28
CA LEU A 226 -11.34 -6.65 -28.64
C LEU A 226 -10.46 -7.88 -28.41
N ALA A 227 -10.61 -8.58 -27.29
CA ALA A 227 -9.84 -9.78 -26.98
C ALA A 227 -10.00 -10.89 -28.03
N ARG A 228 -11.22 -11.03 -28.60
CA ARG A 228 -11.48 -11.94 -29.72
C ARG A 228 -10.79 -11.47 -31.00
N ARG A 229 -10.94 -10.18 -31.35
CA ARG A 229 -10.31 -9.62 -32.55
C ARG A 229 -8.79 -9.72 -32.53
N LEU A 230 -8.16 -9.48 -31.38
CA LEU A 230 -6.70 -9.62 -31.23
C LEU A 230 -6.27 -11.07 -31.44
N ARG A 231 -6.98 -12.05 -30.85
CA ARG A 231 -6.71 -13.48 -31.09
C ARG A 231 -6.88 -13.86 -32.56
N ASP A 232 -7.95 -13.39 -33.21
CA ASP A 232 -8.19 -13.62 -34.64
C ASP A 232 -7.12 -12.97 -35.53
N ALA A 233 -6.51 -11.86 -35.07
CA ALA A 233 -5.39 -11.18 -35.71
C ALA A 233 -4.02 -11.82 -35.40
N GLY A 234 -3.99 -12.91 -34.63
CA GLY A 234 -2.76 -13.65 -34.30
C GLY A 234 -2.01 -13.16 -33.07
N CYS A 235 -2.65 -12.36 -32.19
CA CYS A 235 -2.07 -12.03 -30.89
C CYS A 235 -2.04 -13.27 -30.00
N ASP A 236 -0.83 -13.82 -29.83
CA ASP A 236 -0.53 -15.01 -29.06
C ASP A 236 -0.03 -14.70 -27.64
N HIS A 237 0.22 -13.42 -27.33
CA HIS A 237 0.68 -13.00 -26.01
C HIS A 237 -0.38 -13.30 -24.93
N PRO A 238 -0.15 -14.24 -23.99
CA PRO A 238 -1.21 -14.77 -23.12
C PRO A 238 -1.83 -13.73 -22.20
N ALA A 239 -1.04 -12.78 -21.69
CA ALA A 239 -1.52 -11.75 -20.76
C ALA A 239 -2.58 -10.82 -21.39
N ILE A 240 -2.46 -10.49 -22.68
CA ILE A 240 -3.29 -9.45 -23.32
C ILE A 240 -4.74 -9.93 -23.48
N PRO A 241 -5.05 -11.06 -24.18
CA PRO A 241 -6.43 -11.54 -24.29
C PRO A 241 -7.02 -11.97 -22.95
N ALA A 242 -6.20 -12.50 -22.03
CA ALA A 242 -6.68 -12.92 -20.71
C ALA A 242 -7.21 -11.74 -19.90
N ALA A 243 -6.42 -10.67 -19.76
CA ALA A 243 -6.83 -9.47 -19.04
C ALA A 243 -8.00 -8.75 -19.72
N LEU A 244 -8.07 -8.70 -21.06
CA LEU A 244 -9.22 -8.12 -21.77
C LEU A 244 -10.52 -8.92 -21.59
N ALA A 245 -10.42 -10.24 -21.38
CA ALA A 245 -11.55 -11.11 -21.11
C ALA A 245 -11.95 -11.13 -19.63
N SER A 246 -11.13 -10.54 -18.75
CA SER A 246 -11.37 -10.52 -17.32
C SER A 246 -12.65 -9.75 -16.96
N PRO A 247 -13.43 -10.23 -15.97
CA PRO A 247 -14.54 -9.44 -15.42
C PRO A 247 -14.03 -8.21 -14.66
N GLU A 248 -12.80 -8.24 -14.13
CA GLU A 248 -12.24 -7.15 -13.33
C GLU A 248 -11.94 -5.92 -14.20
N PRO A 249 -12.50 -4.73 -13.88
CA PRO A 249 -12.23 -3.52 -14.63
C PRO A 249 -10.75 -3.13 -14.64
N ALA A 250 -10.05 -3.29 -13.51
CA ALA A 250 -8.64 -2.91 -13.39
C ALA A 250 -7.73 -3.70 -14.33
N GLU A 251 -7.96 -5.01 -14.47
CA GLU A 251 -7.24 -5.86 -15.42
C GLU A 251 -7.47 -5.43 -16.87
N ARG A 252 -8.71 -5.10 -17.22
CA ARG A 252 -9.02 -4.59 -18.57
C ARG A 252 -8.39 -3.23 -18.83
N CYS A 253 -8.44 -2.33 -17.85
CA CYS A 253 -8.01 -0.95 -18.02
C CYS A 253 -6.53 -0.83 -18.35
N TRP A 254 -5.64 -1.53 -17.63
CA TRP A 254 -4.21 -1.38 -17.88
C TRP A 254 -3.83 -1.84 -19.29
N VAL A 255 -4.37 -2.96 -19.76
CA VAL A 255 -4.13 -3.45 -21.13
C VAL A 255 -4.68 -2.49 -22.19
N LEU A 256 -5.88 -1.94 -21.96
CA LEU A 256 -6.46 -0.94 -22.85
C LEU A 256 -5.65 0.35 -22.88
N GLU A 257 -5.10 0.79 -21.76
CA GLU A 257 -4.23 1.96 -21.67
C GLU A 257 -2.95 1.75 -22.48
N GLU A 258 -2.27 0.61 -22.31
CA GLU A 258 -1.03 0.29 -23.04
C GLU A 258 -1.27 0.15 -24.55
N LEU A 259 -2.35 -0.52 -24.95
CA LEU A 259 -2.75 -0.62 -26.36
C LEU A 259 -3.06 0.78 -26.93
N ALA A 260 -3.68 1.67 -26.16
CA ALA A 260 -4.14 2.98 -26.62
C ALA A 260 -3.07 4.07 -26.52
N GLY A 261 -1.92 3.79 -25.88
CA GLY A 261 -0.93 4.79 -25.55
C GLY A 261 -1.49 5.87 -24.61
N LEU A 262 -2.42 5.50 -23.73
CA LEU A 262 -2.95 6.40 -22.70
C LEU A 262 -2.00 6.47 -21.51
N GLU A 263 -2.11 7.55 -20.74
CA GLU A 263 -1.47 7.63 -19.44
C GLU A 263 -1.98 6.50 -18.52
N ARG A 264 -1.07 5.87 -17.78
CA ARG A 264 -1.39 4.79 -16.85
C ARG A 264 -2.37 5.27 -15.78
N GLY A 265 -3.44 4.51 -15.59
CA GLY A 265 -4.54 4.83 -14.67
C GLY A 265 -5.64 5.73 -15.26
N ALA A 266 -5.47 6.28 -16.47
CA ALA A 266 -6.45 7.19 -17.05
C ALA A 266 -7.86 6.59 -17.23
N LEU A 267 -7.97 5.30 -17.52
CA LEU A 267 -9.27 4.64 -17.65
C LEU A 267 -9.86 4.32 -16.27
N LEU A 268 -9.04 3.92 -15.31
CA LEU A 268 -9.49 3.66 -13.93
C LEU A 268 -10.08 4.91 -13.28
N ARG A 269 -9.41 6.06 -13.40
CA ARG A 269 -9.90 7.36 -12.91
C ARG A 269 -11.30 7.70 -13.40
N ARG A 270 -11.67 7.24 -14.61
CA ARG A 270 -13.00 7.51 -15.20
C ARG A 270 -14.07 6.55 -14.73
N LEU A 271 -13.71 5.32 -14.38
CA LEU A 271 -14.67 4.25 -14.08
C LEU A 271 -15.00 4.14 -12.60
N ALA A 272 -14.02 4.41 -11.75
CA ALA A 272 -14.13 4.24 -10.32
C ALA A 272 -13.50 5.45 -9.64
N PRO A 273 -14.17 6.63 -9.65
CA PRO A 273 -13.79 7.68 -8.71
C PRO A 273 -13.92 7.07 -7.32
N VAL A 274 -12.78 6.80 -6.69
CA VAL A 274 -12.77 6.21 -5.36
C VAL A 274 -13.17 7.34 -4.43
N PRO A 275 -14.19 7.16 -3.58
CA PRO A 275 -14.44 8.12 -2.53
C PRO A 275 -13.14 8.25 -1.75
N ARG A 276 -12.46 9.41 -1.85
CA ARG A 276 -11.19 9.62 -1.15
C ARG A 276 -11.46 9.34 0.32
N PRO A 277 -10.96 8.23 0.89
CA PRO A 277 -11.24 7.92 2.27
C PRO A 277 -10.58 9.05 3.04
N ARG A 278 -11.40 9.89 3.66
CA ARG A 278 -10.89 10.86 4.62
C ARG A 278 -10.54 10.05 5.84
N VAL A 279 -9.25 9.96 6.10
CA VAL A 279 -8.75 9.49 7.37
C VAL A 279 -8.81 10.67 8.32
N HIS A 280 -9.53 10.53 9.41
CA HIS A 280 -9.57 11.49 10.49
C HIS A 280 -8.78 10.92 11.65
N ARG A 281 -7.92 11.72 12.26
CA ARG A 281 -7.15 11.32 13.42
C ARG A 281 -7.73 12.00 14.65
N PHE A 282 -7.98 11.21 15.70
CA PHE A 282 -8.29 11.73 17.02
C PHE A 282 -7.18 11.34 17.98
N ASP A 283 -6.46 12.33 18.48
CA ASP A 283 -5.55 12.14 19.60
C ASP A 283 -6.35 12.24 20.90
N LEU A 284 -6.31 11.17 21.70
CA LEU A 284 -7.00 11.07 22.97
C LEU A 284 -5.97 10.95 24.10
N GLU A 285 -6.24 11.63 25.21
CA GLU A 285 -5.51 11.45 26.46
C GLU A 285 -6.49 10.88 27.47
N VAL A 286 -6.15 9.73 28.07
CA VAL A 286 -6.99 9.04 29.06
C VAL A 286 -6.22 8.85 30.36
N ASP A 287 -6.89 9.10 31.49
CA ASP A 287 -6.35 8.91 32.84
C ASP A 287 -6.49 7.45 33.28
N ALA A 288 -5.84 6.55 32.53
CA ALA A 288 -5.95 5.11 32.72
C ALA A 288 -4.56 4.46 32.86
N PRO A 289 -4.31 3.69 33.94
CA PRO A 289 -3.07 2.93 34.09
C PRO A 289 -3.01 1.76 33.11
N GLY A 290 -1.79 1.32 32.77
CA GLY A 290 -1.43 0.31 31.75
C GLY A 290 -2.57 -0.62 31.29
N ASP A 291 -2.91 -1.65 32.07
CA ASP A 291 -3.92 -2.66 31.72
C ASP A 291 -5.30 -2.08 31.37
N ARG A 292 -5.67 -0.95 31.96
CA ARG A 292 -6.94 -0.29 31.68
C ARG A 292 -6.88 0.47 30.36
N ALA A 293 -5.78 1.15 30.07
CA ALA A 293 -5.57 1.78 28.76
C ALA A 293 -5.59 0.72 27.63
N LEU A 294 -4.95 -0.43 27.86
CA LEU A 294 -4.96 -1.57 26.92
C LEU A 294 -6.39 -2.09 26.66
N ARG A 295 -7.24 -2.17 27.69
CA ARG A 295 -8.65 -2.54 27.49
C ARG A 295 -9.46 -1.47 26.77
N ILE A 296 -9.19 -0.19 27.04
CA ILE A 296 -9.88 0.92 26.34
C ILE A 296 -9.54 0.88 24.85
N VAL A 297 -8.26 0.75 24.49
CA VAL A 297 -7.84 0.72 23.09
C VAL A 297 -8.39 -0.50 22.36
N ALA A 298 -8.36 -1.69 22.98
CA ALA A 298 -8.91 -2.91 22.38
C ALA A 298 -10.43 -2.80 22.13
N ASP A 299 -11.18 -2.24 23.08
CA ASP A 299 -12.62 -2.00 22.91
C ASP A 299 -12.92 -0.93 21.84
N LEU A 300 -12.08 0.11 21.76
CA LEU A 300 -12.19 1.14 20.71
C LEU A 300 -11.94 0.53 19.34
N ASP A 301 -10.84 -0.20 19.19
CA ASP A 301 -10.46 -0.84 17.95
C ASP A 301 -11.53 -1.83 17.48
N ALA A 302 -11.98 -2.73 18.35
CA ALA A 302 -13.02 -3.71 18.02
C ALA A 302 -14.34 -3.04 17.58
N GLU A 303 -14.78 -1.98 18.25
CA GLU A 303 -16.03 -1.27 17.91
C GLU A 303 -15.91 -0.44 16.62
N LEU A 304 -14.75 0.18 16.37
CA LEU A 304 -14.51 0.93 15.14
C LEU A 304 -14.36 -0.02 13.94
N SER A 305 -13.55 -1.07 14.10
CA SER A 305 -13.29 -2.10 13.08
C SER A 305 -14.57 -2.84 12.69
N SER A 306 -15.37 -3.30 13.66
CA SER A 306 -16.64 -4.00 13.38
C SER A 306 -17.68 -3.14 12.64
N ARG A 307 -17.54 -1.81 12.69
CA ARG A 307 -18.41 -0.85 12.00
C ARG A 307 -17.82 -0.32 10.69
N GLY A 308 -16.60 -0.74 10.35
CA GLY A 308 -15.83 -0.24 9.21
C GLY A 308 -15.52 1.26 9.33
N LEU A 309 -15.29 1.74 10.56
CA LEU A 309 -15.05 3.16 10.85
C LEU A 309 -13.57 3.48 11.14
N GLY A 310 -12.67 2.50 11.15
CA GLY A 310 -11.25 2.68 11.44
C GLY A 310 -10.77 1.81 12.61
N GLY A 311 -9.70 2.22 13.28
CA GLY A 311 -9.06 1.49 14.38
C GLY A 311 -8.49 2.41 15.45
N ALA A 312 -7.95 1.84 16.52
CA ALA A 312 -7.33 2.59 17.60
C ALA A 312 -6.06 1.92 18.12
N GLU A 313 -5.04 2.70 18.44
CA GLU A 313 -3.78 2.24 18.99
C GLU A 313 -3.28 3.12 20.15
N ILE A 314 -2.37 2.58 20.97
CA ILE A 314 -1.67 3.34 22.01
C ILE A 314 -0.36 3.85 21.42
N THR A 315 -0.17 5.16 21.40
CA THR A 315 1.04 5.78 20.83
C THR A 315 2.03 6.23 21.91
N GLY A 316 1.60 6.24 23.17
CA GLY A 316 2.50 6.51 24.27
C GLY A 316 1.80 6.64 25.61
N GLY A 317 2.55 7.09 26.61
CA GLY A 317 2.02 7.35 27.94
C GLY A 317 2.91 8.26 28.75
N GLY A 318 2.30 8.91 29.73
CA GLY A 318 2.96 9.78 30.70
C GLY A 318 2.75 9.27 32.12
N MET A 319 3.75 9.46 32.97
CA MET A 319 3.64 9.26 34.41
C MET A 319 3.76 10.59 35.14
N THR A 320 2.77 10.91 35.96
CA THR A 320 2.84 12.06 36.87
C THR A 320 3.37 11.60 38.23
N ARG A 321 4.40 12.28 38.73
CA ARG A 321 5.00 12.00 40.04
C ARG A 321 4.76 13.13 41.04
N ASN A 322 4.53 12.80 42.31
CA ASN A 322 4.45 13.78 43.38
C ASN A 322 5.84 14.31 43.81
N ALA A 323 5.88 15.23 44.77
CA ALA A 323 7.13 15.80 45.28
C ALA A 323 8.07 14.78 45.95
N ALA A 324 7.55 13.62 46.36
CA ALA A 324 8.34 12.52 46.91
C ALA A 324 8.86 11.56 45.81
N GLY A 325 8.52 11.80 44.53
CA GLY A 325 8.89 10.96 43.40
C GLY A 325 7.98 9.75 43.18
N GLU A 326 6.89 9.62 43.94
CA GLU A 326 5.92 8.53 43.82
C GLU A 326 4.99 8.80 42.63
N ILE A 327 4.66 7.76 41.86
CA ILE A 327 3.70 7.85 40.76
C ILE A 327 2.32 8.08 41.36
N VAL A 328 1.68 9.18 40.97
CA VAL A 328 0.34 9.58 41.43
C VAL A 328 -0.69 9.62 40.30
N GLY A 329 -0.24 9.45 39.05
CA GLY A 329 -1.10 9.36 37.88
C GLY A 329 -0.36 8.71 36.72
N GLU A 330 -1.12 7.95 35.94
CA GLU A 330 -0.69 7.39 34.66
C GLU A 330 -1.68 7.89 33.62
N THR A 331 -1.13 8.38 32.52
CA THR A 331 -1.88 8.88 31.36
C THR A 331 -1.46 8.03 30.17
N ALA A 332 -2.43 7.63 29.35
CA ALA A 332 -2.15 7.00 28.07
C ALA A 332 -2.57 7.94 26.94
N HIS A 333 -1.71 8.03 25.93
CA HIS A 333 -2.01 8.70 24.67
C HIS A 333 -2.49 7.65 23.69
N LEU A 334 -3.73 7.79 23.24
CA LEU A 334 -4.35 6.92 22.26
C LEU A 334 -4.47 7.69 20.95
N GLU A 335 -4.17 7.03 19.85
CA GLU A 335 -4.45 7.50 18.52
C GLU A 335 -5.64 6.70 17.96
N VAL A 336 -6.67 7.42 17.50
CA VAL A 336 -7.82 6.81 16.84
C VAL A 336 -7.84 7.27 15.39
N LEU A 337 -7.66 6.32 14.48
CA LEU A 337 -7.70 6.53 13.06
C LEU A 337 -9.08 6.16 12.55
N VAL A 338 -9.73 7.09 11.86
CA VAL A 338 -11.12 6.98 11.46
C VAL A 338 -11.25 7.08 9.97
N HIS A 339 -11.88 6.08 9.36
CA HIS A 339 -12.24 6.10 7.96
C HIS A 339 -13.69 6.56 7.78
N GLY A 340 -13.90 7.60 6.96
CA GLY A 340 -15.24 7.96 6.49
C GLY A 340 -15.95 9.01 7.34
N ASP A 341 -16.83 8.60 8.25
CA ASP A 341 -17.73 9.50 9.00
C ASP A 341 -17.18 9.83 10.40
N PRO A 342 -16.51 10.99 10.59
CA PRO A 342 -15.90 11.35 11.86
C PRO A 342 -16.93 11.54 12.98
N ASP A 343 -18.15 11.95 12.68
CA ASP A 343 -19.17 12.18 13.70
C ASP A 343 -19.71 10.85 14.24
N ARG A 344 -19.87 9.86 13.34
CA ARG A 344 -20.22 8.50 13.75
C ARG A 344 -19.11 7.85 14.58
N ALA A 345 -17.84 8.05 14.20
CA ALA A 345 -16.71 7.54 15.00
C ALA A 345 -16.61 8.23 16.36
N ARG A 346 -16.85 9.56 16.46
CA ARG A 346 -16.92 10.26 17.76
C ARG A 346 -18.02 9.72 18.67
N ALA A 347 -19.14 9.27 18.11
CA ALA A 347 -20.17 8.61 18.91
C ALA A 347 -19.63 7.30 19.50
N VAL A 348 -18.96 6.47 18.70
CA VAL A 348 -18.31 5.23 19.16
C VAL A 348 -17.27 5.53 20.24
N VAL A 349 -16.35 6.47 20.00
CA VAL A 349 -15.31 6.85 20.97
C VAL A 349 -15.93 7.28 22.30
N ARG A 350 -16.96 8.13 22.27
CA ARG A 350 -17.64 8.58 23.49
C ARG A 350 -18.32 7.43 24.24
N ASP A 351 -18.99 6.54 23.52
CA ASP A 351 -19.67 5.40 24.12
C ASP A 351 -18.68 4.45 24.79
N VAL A 352 -17.56 4.16 24.13
CA VAL A 352 -16.49 3.30 24.67
C VAL A 352 -15.85 3.94 25.90
N LEU A 353 -15.43 5.21 25.83
CA LEU A 353 -14.86 5.93 26.97
C LEU A 353 -15.83 5.96 28.16
N ALA A 354 -17.12 6.18 27.92
CA ALA A 354 -18.13 6.17 28.97
C ALA A 354 -18.29 4.79 29.64
N ARG A 355 -18.19 3.67 28.90
CA ARG A 355 -18.19 2.30 29.48
C ARG A 355 -17.02 2.09 30.43
N HIS A 356 -15.88 2.71 30.13
CA HIS A 356 -14.70 2.65 30.98
C HIS A 356 -14.71 3.68 32.11
N GLY A 357 -15.69 4.58 32.19
CA GLY A 357 -15.72 5.65 33.20
C GLY A 357 -14.77 6.81 32.90
N GLU A 358 -14.27 6.89 31.67
CA GLU A 358 -13.48 8.02 31.19
C GLU A 358 -14.39 9.13 30.68
N THR A 359 -13.99 10.38 30.95
CA THR A 359 -14.70 11.53 30.39
C THR A 359 -14.10 11.83 29.02
N PRO A 360 -14.91 12.02 27.96
CA PRO A 360 -14.37 12.45 26.68
C PRO A 360 -13.57 13.75 26.86
N PRO A 361 -12.35 13.86 26.33
CA PRO A 361 -11.54 15.06 26.53
C PRO A 361 -12.31 16.30 26.06
N GLY A 362 -12.40 17.31 26.94
CA GLY A 362 -13.07 18.59 26.65
C GLY A 362 -12.32 19.46 25.63
N GLY A 363 -11.13 19.04 25.21
CA GLY A 363 -10.34 19.65 24.15
C GLY A 363 -9.92 18.59 23.15
N GLN A 364 -10.78 18.30 22.16
CA GLN A 364 -10.34 17.57 20.98
C GLN A 364 -9.54 18.53 20.10
N ARG A 365 -8.28 18.21 19.81
CA ARG A 365 -7.62 18.76 18.63
C ARG A 365 -8.17 17.99 17.44
N GLU A 366 -9.14 18.58 16.75
CA GLU A 366 -9.48 18.12 15.40
C GLU A 366 -8.30 18.45 14.49
N GLY A 367 -7.36 17.52 14.37
CA GLY A 367 -6.56 17.40 13.17
C GLY A 367 -7.48 16.85 12.08
N LEU A 368 -8.03 17.72 11.23
CA LEU A 368 -8.22 17.28 9.86
C LEU A 368 -6.81 17.00 9.36
N LEU A 369 -6.53 15.80 8.86
CA LEU A 369 -5.38 15.65 7.96
C LEU A 369 -5.53 16.78 6.91
N PRO A 370 -4.56 17.71 6.83
CA PRO A 370 -4.74 18.96 6.12
C PRO A 370 -4.76 18.72 4.61
N ARG A 371 -5.97 18.75 4.04
CA ARG A 371 -6.37 18.91 2.61
C ARG A 371 -5.40 18.57 1.48
#